data_AF-A0A2E9LA29-F1
#
_entry.id   AF-A0A2E9LA29-F1
#
_cell.length_a   1.000
_cell.length_b   1.000
_cell.length_c   1.000
_cell.angle_alpha   90.00
_cell.angle_beta   90.00
_cell.angle_gamma   90.00
#
_symmetry.space_group_name_H-M   'P 1'
#
loop_
_entity.id
_entity.type
_entity.pdbx_description
1 polymer ?
#
loop_
_entity_poly.entity_id
_entity_poly.type
_entity_poly.pdbx_seq_one_letter_code
_entity_poly.pdbx_strand_id
1 'polypeptide(L)'
;MSLKERLWDFLKSPKCLTEIYDEFCEETPSTIRGRLNENVGVCFKRIARGVYLAICGDVQAVIIQGDSWSVLKDLEDESIDAIVMDSPYSVLDQQMQRGSTRKRNLNKGWDFETKDLDEAFYLELHRVIKPGGHMFSFMPPVRNDTWAYLMEQIEVATGAGWVFNAQWVWDKKKISLGYNGRPRHELIHFFSKGKRRLFGSGHPMRATPDVLAHSSEHHVYKKHQTQKPIELIAKLVGFSTQPNEVVLDPFGGSLSTAAACLQMQRNCITIEIDGGMIRSCMNL
;
A
#
# COMPACT_ATOMS: atom_id res chain seq x y z
N MET A 1 -0.07 0.16 -41.39
CA MET A 1 -0.66 -0.43 -40.18
C MET A 1 -0.82 0.71 -39.18
N SER A 2 -2.03 0.94 -38.65
CA SER A 2 -2.31 2.02 -37.69
C SER A 2 -1.50 1.83 -36.40
N LEU A 3 -1.22 2.91 -35.65
CA LEU A 3 -0.56 2.81 -34.34
C LEU A 3 -1.25 1.79 -33.44
N LYS A 4 -2.59 1.81 -33.46
CA LYS A 4 -3.51 0.80 -32.93
C LYS A 4 -3.02 -0.62 -33.24
N GLU A 5 -2.99 -0.99 -34.52
CA GLU A 5 -2.66 -2.34 -35.00
C GLU A 5 -1.21 -2.76 -34.72
N ARG A 6 -0.25 -1.83 -34.82
CA ARG A 6 1.16 -2.11 -34.48
C ARG A 6 1.35 -2.38 -32.99
N LEU A 7 0.73 -1.56 -32.13
CA LEU A 7 0.72 -1.79 -30.67
C LEU A 7 0.09 -3.15 -30.35
N TRP A 8 -0.99 -3.54 -31.03
CA TRP A 8 -1.60 -4.86 -30.78
C TRP A 8 -0.71 -6.04 -31.14
N ASP A 9 -0.02 -5.96 -32.27
CA ASP A 9 0.86 -7.05 -32.68
C ASP A 9 2.03 -7.21 -31.70
N PHE A 10 2.54 -6.09 -31.19
CA PHE A 10 3.63 -6.05 -30.21
C PHE A 10 3.22 -6.57 -28.82
N LEU A 11 1.97 -6.33 -28.41
CA LEU A 11 1.41 -6.73 -27.12
C LEU A 11 0.84 -8.16 -27.11
N LYS A 12 1.09 -8.98 -28.14
CA LYS A 12 0.75 -10.41 -28.15
C LYS A 12 1.47 -11.23 -27.08
N SER A 13 2.51 -10.66 -26.47
CA SER A 13 3.21 -11.19 -25.30
C SER A 13 3.33 -10.10 -24.23
N PRO A 14 3.46 -10.45 -22.93
CA PRO A 14 3.60 -9.44 -21.87
C PRO A 14 4.81 -8.53 -22.13
N LYS A 15 4.62 -7.21 -21.95
CA LYS A 15 5.65 -6.17 -22.10
C LYS A 15 5.58 -5.19 -20.94
N CYS A 16 6.72 -4.69 -20.50
CA CYS A 16 6.78 -3.54 -19.61
C CYS A 16 6.61 -2.24 -20.40
N LEU A 17 6.23 -1.17 -19.70
CA LEU A 17 5.98 0.13 -20.30
C LEU A 17 7.22 0.73 -20.98
N THR A 18 8.42 0.43 -20.45
CA THR A 18 9.70 0.84 -21.03
C THR A 18 9.92 0.18 -22.39
N GLU A 19 9.70 -1.13 -22.52
CA GLU A 19 9.79 -1.84 -23.80
C GLU A 19 8.81 -1.28 -24.84
N ILE A 20 7.63 -0.82 -24.40
CA ILE A 20 6.64 -0.20 -25.28
C ILE A 20 7.11 1.20 -25.71
N TYR A 21 7.70 2.01 -24.83
CA TYR A 21 8.20 3.33 -25.22
C TYR A 21 9.45 3.27 -26.09
N ASP A 22 10.30 2.27 -25.88
CA ASP A 22 11.50 2.06 -26.69
C ASP A 22 11.14 1.60 -28.11
N GLU A 23 10.15 0.70 -28.25
CA GLU A 23 9.66 0.23 -29.54
C GLU A 23 8.89 1.32 -30.31
N PHE A 24 8.10 2.13 -29.60
CA PHE A 24 7.27 3.19 -30.18
C PHE A 24 7.83 4.59 -29.90
N CYS A 25 9.16 4.74 -29.95
CA CYS A 25 9.87 5.97 -29.58
C CYS A 25 9.51 7.19 -30.46
N GLU A 26 8.94 6.94 -31.63
CA GLU A 26 8.45 7.94 -32.57
C GLU A 26 7.06 8.51 -32.24
N GLU A 27 6.34 7.90 -31.29
CA GLU A 27 4.99 8.31 -30.87
C GLU A 27 5.01 9.03 -29.53
N THR A 28 4.10 9.98 -29.32
CA THR A 28 4.05 10.66 -28.01
C THR A 28 3.56 9.69 -26.92
N PRO A 29 4.15 9.72 -25.71
CA PRO A 29 3.71 8.87 -24.61
C PRO A 29 2.21 9.01 -24.29
N SER A 30 1.63 10.20 -24.48
CA SER A 30 0.19 10.44 -24.35
C SER A 30 -0.65 9.71 -25.40
N THR A 31 -0.18 9.61 -26.64
CA THR A 31 -0.88 8.89 -27.72
C THR A 31 -0.82 7.39 -27.50
N ILE A 32 0.35 6.87 -27.11
CA ILE A 32 0.55 5.45 -26.74
C ILE A 32 -0.41 5.07 -25.60
N ARG A 33 -0.44 5.88 -24.53
CA ARG A 33 -1.37 5.69 -23.40
C ARG A 33 -2.84 5.78 -23.81
N GLY A 34 -3.20 6.71 -24.70
CA GLY A 34 -4.56 6.82 -25.23
C GLY A 34 -5.03 5.53 -25.91
N ARG A 35 -4.15 4.87 -26.68
CA ARG A 35 -4.45 3.59 -27.35
C ARG A 35 -4.41 2.39 -26.41
N LEU A 36 -3.56 2.40 -25.38
CA LEU A 36 -3.59 1.40 -24.30
C LEU A 36 -4.90 1.47 -23.49
N ASN A 37 -5.40 2.68 -23.23
CA ASN A 37 -6.65 2.91 -22.48
C ASN A 37 -7.90 2.47 -23.24
N GLU A 38 -7.85 2.45 -24.58
CA GLU A 38 -8.92 1.91 -25.44
C GLU A 38 -9.07 0.38 -25.31
N ASN A 39 -8.13 -0.31 -24.63
CA ASN A 39 -8.17 -1.76 -24.41
C ASN A 39 -7.52 -2.14 -23.05
N VAL A 40 -8.24 -1.89 -21.95
CA VAL A 40 -7.92 -2.45 -20.62
C VAL A 40 -7.67 -3.96 -20.74
N GLY A 41 -6.46 -4.44 -20.45
CA GLY A 41 -6.16 -5.88 -20.55
C GLY A 41 -4.70 -6.36 -20.52
N VAL A 42 -3.67 -5.51 -20.50
CA VAL A 42 -2.26 -6.01 -20.57
C VAL A 42 -1.49 -5.91 -19.24
N CYS A 43 -1.50 -4.76 -18.56
CA CYS A 43 -0.95 -4.67 -17.20
C CYS A 43 -2.02 -4.69 -16.12
N PHE A 44 -3.22 -4.18 -16.38
CA PHE A 44 -4.37 -4.26 -15.49
C PHE A 44 -5.58 -4.84 -16.23
N LYS A 45 -6.15 -5.96 -15.76
CA LYS A 45 -7.37 -6.55 -16.30
C LYS A 45 -8.51 -6.32 -15.30
N ARG A 46 -9.56 -5.58 -15.69
CA ARG A 46 -10.80 -5.59 -14.90
C ARG A 46 -11.48 -6.93 -15.09
N ILE A 47 -11.52 -7.76 -14.05
CA ILE A 47 -12.08 -9.11 -14.11
C ILE A 47 -13.54 -9.15 -13.61
N ALA A 48 -13.95 -8.17 -12.82
CA ALA A 48 -15.33 -8.00 -12.36
C ALA A 48 -15.62 -6.52 -12.06
N ARG A 49 -16.88 -6.20 -11.73
CA ARG A 49 -17.23 -4.85 -11.26
C ARG A 49 -16.48 -4.57 -9.96
N GLY A 50 -15.56 -3.61 -9.99
CA GLY A 50 -14.76 -3.23 -8.82
C GLY A 50 -13.54 -4.13 -8.58
N VAL A 51 -13.24 -5.11 -9.44
CA VAL A 51 -12.06 -5.97 -9.28
C VAL A 51 -11.14 -5.83 -10.48
N TYR A 52 -9.88 -5.52 -10.21
CA TYR A 52 -8.84 -5.27 -11.19
C TYR A 52 -7.62 -6.14 -10.89
N LEU A 53 -6.89 -6.55 -11.91
CA LEU A 53 -5.77 -7.47 -11.79
C LEU A 53 -4.54 -6.89 -12.46
N ALA A 54 -3.53 -6.51 -11.68
CA ALA A 54 -2.21 -6.16 -12.18
C ALA A 54 -1.38 -7.42 -12.45
N ILE A 55 -0.67 -7.55 -13.58
CA ILE A 55 0.19 -8.72 -13.86
C ILE A 55 1.62 -8.25 -14.18
N CYS A 56 2.62 -8.86 -13.54
CA CYS A 56 4.04 -8.65 -13.85
C CYS A 56 4.77 -10.00 -13.82
N GLY A 57 5.08 -10.56 -15.00
CA GLY A 57 5.65 -11.91 -15.09
C GLY A 57 4.70 -12.95 -14.50
N ASP A 58 5.20 -13.74 -13.54
CA ASP A 58 4.46 -14.83 -12.89
C ASP A 58 3.68 -14.39 -11.64
N VAL A 59 3.71 -13.11 -11.28
CA VAL A 59 3.00 -12.57 -10.10
C VAL A 59 1.93 -11.55 -10.48
N GLN A 60 0.96 -11.40 -9.59
CA GLN A 60 -0.19 -10.54 -9.80
C GLN A 60 -0.55 -9.71 -8.56
N ALA A 61 -1.15 -8.54 -8.78
CA ALA A 61 -1.77 -7.73 -7.74
C ALA A 61 -3.27 -7.56 -8.02
N VAL A 62 -4.12 -8.13 -7.18
CA VAL A 62 -5.57 -7.95 -7.24
C VAL A 62 -5.92 -6.65 -6.51
N ILE A 63 -6.65 -5.76 -7.17
CA ILE A 63 -7.12 -4.50 -6.61
C ILE A 63 -8.64 -4.57 -6.52
N ILE A 64 -9.16 -4.46 -5.32
CA ILE A 64 -10.59 -4.55 -5.00
C ILE A 64 -11.06 -3.16 -4.58
N GLN A 65 -12.00 -2.61 -5.35
CA GLN A 65 -12.71 -1.41 -4.96
C GLN A 65 -13.78 -1.77 -3.94
N GLY A 66 -13.60 -1.36 -2.69
CA GLY A 66 -14.57 -1.67 -1.63
C GLY A 66 -14.15 -1.16 -0.26
N ASP A 67 -15.07 -1.30 0.69
CA ASP A 67 -14.81 -1.08 2.11
C ASP A 67 -14.09 -2.29 2.71
N SER A 68 -12.98 -2.05 3.40
CA SER A 68 -12.10 -3.10 3.91
C SER A 68 -12.77 -3.96 4.98
N TRP A 69 -13.62 -3.39 5.84
CA TRP A 69 -14.40 -4.17 6.82
C TRP A 69 -15.36 -5.17 6.16
N SER A 70 -15.84 -4.83 4.98
CA SER A 70 -16.74 -5.69 4.20
C SER A 70 -15.96 -6.73 3.39
N VAL A 71 -14.96 -6.29 2.61
CA VAL A 71 -14.20 -7.12 1.68
C VAL A 71 -13.36 -8.19 2.39
N LEU A 72 -12.81 -7.91 3.58
CA LEU A 72 -12.01 -8.89 4.33
C LEU A 72 -12.79 -10.19 4.60
N LYS A 73 -14.11 -10.12 4.79
CA LYS A 73 -14.97 -11.27 5.07
C LYS A 73 -15.07 -12.25 3.90
N ASP A 74 -14.79 -11.77 2.69
CA ASP A 74 -14.80 -12.58 1.47
C ASP A 74 -13.46 -13.31 1.24
N LEU A 75 -12.41 -12.95 1.99
CA LEU A 75 -11.11 -13.63 1.92
C LEU A 75 -11.13 -14.90 2.76
N GLU A 76 -10.53 -15.97 2.24
CA GLU A 76 -10.36 -17.23 2.95
C GLU A 76 -9.46 -17.09 4.18
N ASP A 77 -9.74 -17.90 5.21
CA ASP A 77 -8.91 -18.06 6.39
C ASP A 77 -7.48 -18.44 5.98
N GLU A 78 -6.49 -17.86 6.66
CA GLU A 78 -5.08 -18.23 6.51
C GLU A 78 -4.57 -18.23 5.06
N SER A 79 -5.09 -17.33 4.23
CA SER A 79 -4.73 -17.20 2.81
C SER A 79 -3.63 -16.16 2.56
N ILE A 80 -3.31 -15.30 3.55
CA ILE A 80 -2.37 -14.19 3.44
C ILE A 80 -1.05 -14.46 4.20
N ASP A 81 0.10 -14.18 3.57
CA ASP A 81 1.43 -14.41 4.15
C ASP A 81 1.96 -13.20 4.95
N ALA A 82 1.64 -11.97 4.50
CA ALA A 82 1.99 -10.74 5.20
C ALA A 82 0.98 -9.62 4.96
N ILE A 83 0.90 -8.67 5.88
CA ILE A 83 0.04 -7.49 5.79
C ILE A 83 0.90 -6.23 5.89
N VAL A 84 0.70 -5.28 4.98
CA VAL A 84 1.29 -3.94 5.05
C VAL A 84 0.17 -2.93 4.90
N MET A 85 0.00 -2.02 5.86
CA MET A 85 -1.16 -1.13 5.88
C MET A 85 -0.84 0.26 6.43
N ASP A 86 -1.45 1.29 5.85
CA ASP A 86 -1.43 2.69 6.30
C ASP A 86 -2.89 3.15 6.48
N SER A 87 -3.49 2.78 7.61
CA SER A 87 -4.90 3.08 7.88
C SER A 87 -5.15 4.57 8.04
N PRO A 88 -6.35 5.07 7.67
CA PRO A 88 -6.77 6.40 8.09
C PRO A 88 -6.99 6.41 9.61
N TYR A 89 -6.79 7.56 10.26
CA TYR A 89 -6.98 7.69 11.72
C TYR A 89 -7.58 9.03 12.10
N SER A 90 -8.58 8.98 12.99
CA SER A 90 -9.49 10.09 13.32
C SER A 90 -8.78 11.27 13.97
N VAL A 91 -7.65 11.03 14.63
CA VAL A 91 -6.80 12.08 15.23
C VAL A 91 -6.32 13.09 14.19
N LEU A 92 -6.09 12.69 12.93
CA LEU A 92 -5.76 13.62 11.84
C LEU A 92 -6.91 14.56 11.52
N ASP A 93 -8.14 14.07 11.53
CA ASP A 93 -9.32 14.87 11.22
C ASP A 93 -9.57 15.93 12.29
N GLN A 94 -9.33 15.57 13.56
CA GLN A 94 -9.40 16.50 14.68
C GLN A 94 -8.34 17.61 14.58
N GLN A 95 -7.12 17.28 14.11
CA GLN A 95 -6.10 18.29 13.78
C GLN A 95 -6.51 19.16 12.59
N MET A 96 -7.16 18.58 11.57
CA MET A 96 -7.64 19.28 10.38
C MET A 96 -8.69 20.36 10.70
N GLN A 97 -9.48 20.18 11.77
CA GLN A 97 -10.47 21.16 12.21
C GLN A 97 -9.87 22.37 12.97
N ARG A 98 -8.66 22.26 13.53
CA ARG A 98 -8.06 23.29 14.43
C ARG A 98 -7.05 24.23 13.76
N GLY A 99 -6.51 23.89 12.58
CA GLY A 99 -5.43 24.64 11.92
C GLY A 99 -5.88 25.72 10.93
N SER A 100 -5.26 26.91 10.96
CA SER A 100 -5.56 28.04 10.07
C SER A 100 -5.08 27.88 8.61
N THR A 101 -4.14 26.96 8.32
CA THR A 101 -3.48 26.86 6.99
C THR A 101 -3.99 25.73 6.09
N ARG A 102 -4.98 24.92 6.50
CA ARG A 102 -5.42 23.74 5.70
C ARG A 102 -6.93 23.58 5.47
N LYS A 103 -7.71 24.67 5.59
CA LYS A 103 -9.07 24.76 5.00
C LYS A 103 -9.10 24.53 3.48
N ARG A 104 -7.96 24.51 2.79
CA ARG A 104 -7.83 24.27 1.35
C ARG A 104 -8.08 22.80 0.92
N ASN A 105 -7.97 21.83 1.83
CA ASN A 105 -8.09 20.40 1.49
C ASN A 105 -9.53 19.87 1.49
N LEU A 106 -10.46 20.52 2.22
CA LEU A 106 -11.90 20.20 2.16
C LEU A 106 -12.48 20.46 0.76
N ASN A 107 -11.89 21.36 -0.03
CA ASN A 107 -12.35 21.70 -1.38
C ASN A 107 -11.94 20.68 -2.47
N LYS A 108 -11.38 19.50 -2.12
CA LYS A 108 -10.96 18.47 -3.09
C LYS A 108 -11.70 17.13 -2.97
N GLY A 109 -12.85 17.08 -2.28
CA GLY A 109 -13.74 15.92 -2.32
C GLY A 109 -13.29 14.71 -1.49
N TRP A 110 -12.46 14.93 -0.47
CA TRP A 110 -12.15 13.93 0.54
C TRP A 110 -13.29 13.91 1.56
N ASP A 111 -14.34 13.15 1.26
CA ASP A 111 -15.54 12.99 2.08
C ASP A 111 -15.78 11.49 2.32
N PHE A 112 -15.04 10.93 3.27
CA PHE A 112 -15.31 9.61 3.81
C PHE A 112 -15.18 9.66 5.34
N GLU A 113 -16.02 8.90 6.03
CA GLU A 113 -15.98 8.77 7.47
C GLU A 113 -14.69 8.04 7.86
N THR A 114 -13.74 8.76 8.48
CA THR A 114 -12.53 8.14 9.00
C THR A 114 -12.90 7.24 10.17
N LYS A 115 -12.79 5.93 9.94
CA LYS A 115 -13.01 4.90 10.93
C LYS A 115 -11.67 4.39 11.46
N ASP A 116 -11.42 4.57 12.75
CA ASP A 116 -10.26 3.97 13.41
C ASP A 116 -10.38 2.44 13.39
N LEU A 117 -9.23 1.75 13.43
CA LEU A 117 -9.22 0.29 13.46
C LEU A 117 -9.80 -0.20 14.78
N ASP A 118 -10.83 -1.04 14.70
CA ASP A 118 -11.51 -1.64 15.83
C ASP A 118 -11.10 -3.11 16.02
N GLU A 119 -11.48 -3.70 17.15
CA GLU A 119 -11.20 -5.10 17.47
C GLU A 119 -11.70 -6.05 16.37
N ALA A 120 -12.90 -5.80 15.83
CA ALA A 120 -13.48 -6.60 14.76
C ALA A 120 -12.61 -6.60 13.50
N PHE A 121 -12.02 -5.46 13.14
CA PHE A 121 -11.08 -5.39 12.02
C PHE A 121 -9.83 -6.22 12.28
N TYR A 122 -9.23 -6.08 13.46
CA TYR A 122 -8.03 -6.84 13.82
C TYR A 122 -8.29 -8.35 13.90
N LEU A 123 -9.50 -8.77 14.30
CA LEU A 123 -9.94 -10.17 14.27
C LEU A 123 -10.03 -10.70 12.84
N GLU A 124 -10.58 -9.93 11.90
CA GLU A 124 -10.61 -10.32 10.49
C GLU A 124 -9.21 -10.40 9.88
N LEU A 125 -8.33 -9.43 10.17
CA LEU A 125 -6.92 -9.51 9.75
C LEU A 125 -6.22 -10.75 10.34
N HIS A 126 -6.51 -11.08 11.60
CA HIS A 126 -5.96 -12.24 12.28
C HIS A 126 -6.48 -13.57 11.68
N ARG A 127 -7.75 -13.60 11.22
CA ARG A 127 -8.35 -14.75 10.54
C ARG A 127 -7.68 -15.03 9.20
N VAL A 128 -7.52 -14.01 8.35
CA VAL A 128 -7.00 -14.17 6.99
C VAL A 128 -5.49 -14.41 6.92
N ILE A 129 -4.73 -13.98 7.94
CA ILE A 129 -3.27 -14.18 7.95
C ILE A 129 -2.90 -15.59 8.41
N LYS A 130 -1.89 -16.19 7.77
CA LYS A 130 -1.33 -17.50 8.14
C LYS A 130 -0.64 -17.47 9.51
N PRO A 131 -0.57 -18.61 10.22
CA PRO A 131 0.20 -18.73 11.45
C PRO A 131 1.65 -18.29 11.26
N GLY A 132 2.15 -17.46 12.17
CA GLY A 132 3.48 -16.87 12.10
C GLY A 132 3.64 -15.71 11.10
N GLY A 133 2.60 -15.41 10.31
CA GLY A 133 2.57 -14.26 9.41
C GLY A 133 2.74 -12.94 10.15
N HIS A 134 3.17 -11.92 9.41
CA HIS A 134 3.57 -10.62 9.95
C HIS A 134 2.63 -9.51 9.47
N MET A 135 2.42 -8.51 10.32
CA MET A 135 1.69 -7.28 9.97
C MET A 135 2.53 -6.05 10.29
N PHE A 136 2.60 -5.13 9.32
CA PHE A 136 3.19 -3.79 9.48
C PHE A 136 2.10 -2.74 9.34
N SER A 137 1.85 -2.01 10.42
CA SER A 137 0.90 -0.90 10.43
C SER A 137 1.63 0.42 10.59
N PHE A 138 1.57 1.27 9.56
CA PHE A 138 2.10 2.64 9.66
C PHE A 138 1.32 3.45 10.70
N MET A 139 2.04 4.27 11.45
CA MET A 139 1.52 5.06 12.57
C MET A 139 2.13 6.47 12.57
N PRO A 140 1.39 7.49 13.06
CA PRO A 140 1.95 8.81 13.25
C PRO A 140 3.10 8.79 14.27
N PRO A 141 3.98 9.80 14.29
CA PRO A 141 4.94 9.95 15.39
C PRO A 141 4.21 10.16 16.71
N VAL A 142 4.80 9.74 17.83
CA VAL A 142 4.28 9.99 19.18
C VAL A 142 4.33 11.49 19.48
N ARG A 143 3.16 12.09 19.66
CA ARG A 143 2.96 13.49 20.04
C ARG A 143 1.81 13.59 21.04
N ASN A 144 1.62 14.77 21.62
CA ASN A 144 0.58 15.02 22.62
C ASN A 144 -0.84 14.63 22.18
N ASP A 145 -1.12 14.68 20.88
CA ASP A 145 -2.42 14.35 20.29
C ASP A 145 -2.50 12.94 19.69
N THR A 146 -1.37 12.30 19.40
CA THR A 146 -1.35 10.98 18.75
C THR A 146 -0.96 9.84 19.70
N TRP A 147 -0.28 10.11 20.82
CA TRP A 147 0.26 9.06 21.68
C TRP A 147 -0.79 8.06 22.16
N ALA A 148 -1.98 8.54 22.54
CA ALA A 148 -3.07 7.70 23.04
C ALA A 148 -3.55 6.72 21.97
N TYR A 149 -3.77 7.23 20.75
CA TYR A 149 -4.13 6.40 19.60
C TYR A 149 -3.07 5.32 19.34
N LEU A 150 -1.77 5.64 19.35
CA LEU A 150 -0.76 4.61 19.13
C LEU A 150 -0.82 3.49 20.18
N MET A 151 -0.99 3.83 21.46
CA MET A 151 -1.06 2.82 22.53
C MET A 151 -2.33 1.98 22.42
N GLU A 152 -3.47 2.63 22.17
CA GLU A 152 -4.76 1.97 21.95
C GLU A 152 -4.70 0.98 20.79
N GLN A 153 -4.07 1.33 19.67
CA GLN A 153 -3.93 0.41 18.53
C GLN A 153 -3.07 -0.81 18.85
N ILE A 154 -2.09 -0.71 19.76
CA ILE A 154 -1.36 -1.88 20.26
C ILE A 154 -2.29 -2.72 21.13
N GLU A 155 -2.99 -2.11 22.08
CA GLU A 155 -3.89 -2.80 23.00
C GLU A 155 -5.01 -3.55 22.25
N VAL A 156 -5.72 -2.88 21.34
CA VAL A 156 -6.81 -3.47 20.54
C VAL A 156 -6.29 -4.63 19.69
N ALA A 157 -5.15 -4.46 19.00
CA ALA A 157 -4.56 -5.54 18.21
C ALA A 157 -4.18 -6.75 19.09
N THR A 158 -3.58 -6.51 20.26
CA THR A 158 -3.21 -7.59 21.19
C THR A 158 -4.43 -8.28 21.79
N GLY A 159 -5.52 -7.54 22.05
CA GLY A 159 -6.82 -8.11 22.46
C GLY A 159 -7.41 -9.03 21.39
N ALA A 160 -7.22 -8.70 20.11
CA ALA A 160 -7.61 -9.53 18.98
C ALA A 160 -6.65 -10.71 18.68
N GLY A 161 -5.68 -10.99 19.56
CA GLY A 161 -4.79 -12.15 19.47
C GLY A 161 -3.45 -11.92 18.77
N TRP A 162 -3.15 -10.67 18.36
CA TRP A 162 -1.86 -10.35 17.77
C TRP A 162 -0.73 -10.30 18.81
N VAL A 163 0.47 -10.75 18.42
CA VAL A 163 1.69 -10.55 19.19
C VAL A 163 2.36 -9.27 18.72
N PHE A 164 2.40 -8.24 19.55
CA PHE A 164 3.22 -7.05 19.30
C PHE A 164 4.71 -7.41 19.44
N ASN A 165 5.47 -7.23 18.36
CA ASN A 165 6.90 -7.58 18.32
C ASN A 165 7.79 -6.35 18.55
N ALA A 166 7.51 -5.26 17.86
CA ALA A 166 8.32 -4.04 17.92
C ALA A 166 7.60 -2.83 17.32
N GLN A 167 8.12 -1.65 17.64
CA GLN A 167 7.84 -0.42 16.91
C GLN A 167 9.08 -0.04 16.10
N TRP A 168 8.92 0.03 14.78
CA TRP A 168 9.97 0.43 13.84
C TRP A 168 9.80 1.92 13.49
N VAL A 169 10.85 2.50 12.93
CA VAL A 169 10.92 3.92 12.57
C VAL A 169 11.17 4.06 11.08
N TRP A 170 10.29 4.80 10.40
CA TRP A 170 10.58 5.30 9.07
C TRP A 170 11.19 6.70 9.16
N ASP A 171 12.49 6.84 8.88
CA ASP A 171 13.12 8.14 8.67
C ASP A 171 12.80 8.66 7.26
N LYS A 172 11.97 9.71 7.18
CA LYS A 172 11.53 10.35 5.92
C LYS A 172 12.63 11.17 5.25
N LYS A 173 13.80 11.33 5.89
CA LYS A 173 14.94 12.18 5.48
C LYS A 173 14.63 13.69 5.37
N LYS A 174 13.37 14.08 5.38
CA LYS A 174 12.87 15.46 5.24
C LYS A 174 12.04 15.84 6.47
N ILE A 175 12.33 17.01 7.03
CA ILE A 175 11.63 17.55 8.20
C ILE A 175 10.30 18.21 7.81
N SER A 176 9.23 17.88 8.52
CA SER A 176 7.88 18.45 8.36
C SER A 176 7.73 19.72 9.20
N LEU A 177 6.59 20.42 9.11
CA LEU A 177 6.31 21.60 9.94
C LEU A 177 6.08 21.21 11.41
N GLY A 178 6.35 22.12 12.33
CA GLY A 178 6.11 21.95 13.77
C GLY A 178 7.08 22.76 14.63
N TYR A 179 6.68 23.01 15.88
CA TYR A 179 7.44 23.84 16.83
C TYR A 179 8.12 23.01 17.93
N ASN A 180 7.54 21.87 18.34
CA ASN A 180 8.07 20.98 19.37
C ASN A 180 8.95 19.89 18.76
N GLY A 181 10.02 20.29 18.07
CA GLY A 181 10.78 19.40 17.19
C GLY A 181 10.00 19.09 15.90
N ARG A 182 10.65 19.30 14.76
CA ARG A 182 10.03 19.12 13.44
C ARG A 182 10.02 17.64 13.07
N PRO A 183 8.84 17.01 12.81
CA PRO A 183 8.76 15.59 12.53
C PRO A 183 9.58 15.20 11.31
N ARG A 184 10.53 14.29 11.49
CA ARG A 184 11.29 13.67 10.40
C ARG A 184 10.93 12.20 10.21
N HIS A 185 10.30 11.58 11.20
CA HIS A 185 9.94 10.17 11.13
C HIS A 185 8.43 9.95 11.22
N GLU A 186 8.05 8.75 10.82
CA GLU A 186 6.79 8.08 11.16
C GLU A 186 7.14 6.73 11.80
N LEU A 187 6.15 6.12 12.46
CA LEU A 187 6.33 4.87 13.17
C LEU A 187 5.65 3.74 12.42
N ILE A 188 6.06 2.50 12.70
CA ILE A 188 5.46 1.30 12.13
C ILE A 188 5.31 0.29 13.26
N HIS A 189 4.09 -0.07 13.63
CA HIS A 189 3.88 -1.19 14.55
C HIS A 189 4.05 -2.50 13.80
N PHE A 190 4.89 -3.39 14.34
CA PHE A 190 5.16 -4.71 13.80
C PHE A 190 4.55 -5.78 14.72
N PHE A 191 3.66 -6.59 14.15
CA PHE A 191 2.96 -7.68 14.83
C PHE A 191 3.17 -9.03 14.11
N SER A 192 2.87 -10.12 14.81
CA SER A 192 2.76 -11.46 14.23
C SER A 192 1.55 -12.24 14.74
N LYS A 193 1.03 -13.17 13.93
CA LYS A 193 0.05 -14.17 14.39
C LYS A 193 0.78 -15.27 15.16
N GLY A 194 0.66 -15.23 16.49
CA GLY A 194 1.41 -16.14 17.36
C GLY A 194 2.93 -16.00 17.21
N LYS A 195 3.65 -17.12 17.25
CA LYS A 195 5.12 -17.14 17.12
C LYS A 195 5.52 -16.71 15.70
N ARG A 196 6.21 -15.57 15.59
CA ARG A 196 6.69 -15.04 14.30
C ARG A 196 7.46 -16.08 13.48
N ARG A 197 7.21 -16.09 12.18
CA ARG A 197 7.97 -16.90 11.22
C ARG A 197 9.40 -16.38 11.14
N LEU A 198 10.34 -17.31 11.04
CA LEU A 198 11.75 -16.99 10.79
C LEU A 198 12.16 -17.56 9.45
N PHE A 199 13.01 -16.83 8.73
CA PHE A 199 13.56 -17.26 7.46
C PHE A 199 15.00 -17.75 7.62
N GLY A 200 15.40 -18.64 6.71
CA GLY A 200 16.72 -19.28 6.70
C GLY A 200 17.86 -18.32 6.32
N SER A 201 19.06 -18.90 6.16
CA SER A 201 20.25 -18.17 5.75
C SER A 201 20.04 -17.50 4.37
N GLY A 202 20.56 -16.29 4.20
CA GLY A 202 20.44 -15.51 2.96
C GLY A 202 19.16 -14.66 2.86
N HIS A 203 18.17 -14.86 3.73
CA HIS A 203 16.99 -14.00 3.77
C HIS A 203 17.31 -12.62 4.39
N PRO A 204 16.79 -11.51 3.85
CA PRO A 204 17.15 -10.16 4.33
C PRO A 204 16.65 -9.85 5.75
N MET A 205 15.78 -10.69 6.33
CA MET A 205 15.17 -10.47 7.66
C MET A 205 16.19 -10.10 8.73
N ARG A 206 17.31 -10.82 8.82
CA ARG A 206 18.35 -10.57 9.86
C ARG A 206 19.23 -9.36 9.59
N ALA A 207 19.27 -8.88 8.34
CA ALA A 207 20.07 -7.73 7.93
C ALA A 207 19.25 -6.43 7.87
N THR A 208 17.94 -6.51 8.10
CA THR A 208 17.04 -5.36 8.01
C THR A 208 16.99 -4.65 9.37
N PRO A 209 17.39 -3.37 9.45
CA PRO A 209 17.27 -2.60 10.67
C PRO A 209 15.82 -2.17 10.91
N ASP A 210 15.47 -1.92 12.17
CA ASP A 210 14.19 -1.36 12.61
C ASP A 210 14.07 0.15 12.37
N VAL A 211 15.14 0.81 11.89
CA VAL A 211 15.12 2.18 11.39
C VAL A 211 15.37 2.18 9.88
N LEU A 212 14.32 2.50 9.10
CA LEU A 212 14.35 2.49 7.64
C LEU A 212 14.40 3.93 7.10
N ALA A 213 15.49 4.30 6.44
CA ALA A 213 15.68 5.65 5.92
C ALA A 213 15.33 5.76 4.42
N HIS A 214 14.14 6.28 4.11
CA HIS A 214 13.66 6.48 2.74
C HIS A 214 13.02 7.85 2.60
N SER A 215 13.44 8.63 1.60
CA SER A 215 12.83 9.94 1.36
C SER A 215 11.38 9.79 0.93
N SER A 216 10.48 10.58 1.52
CA SER A 216 9.13 10.73 0.95
C SER A 216 9.22 11.23 -0.50
N GLU A 217 8.42 10.66 -1.40
CA GLU A 217 8.39 11.08 -2.80
C GLU A 217 8.14 12.59 -2.93
N HIS A 218 8.70 13.20 -3.98
CA HIS A 218 8.55 14.63 -4.23
C HIS A 218 7.09 14.96 -4.54
N HIS A 219 6.57 16.07 -3.99
CA HIS A 219 5.17 16.48 -4.13
C HIS A 219 4.66 16.59 -5.57
N VAL A 220 5.55 16.79 -6.55
CA VAL A 220 5.22 16.87 -7.98
C VAL A 220 4.85 15.50 -8.56
N TYR A 221 5.32 14.40 -7.96
CA TYR A 221 5.05 13.02 -8.40
C TYR A 221 4.03 12.31 -7.50
N LYS A 222 3.62 12.94 -6.39
CA LYS A 222 2.63 12.39 -5.47
C LYS A 222 1.25 12.37 -6.12
N LYS A 223 0.74 11.18 -6.42
CA LYS A 223 -0.67 10.98 -6.78
C LYS A 223 -1.58 11.03 -5.56
N HIS A 224 -1.03 10.68 -4.39
CA HIS A 224 -1.70 10.70 -3.10
C HIS A 224 -0.89 11.51 -2.06
N GLN A 225 -1.58 12.27 -1.20
CA GLN A 225 -0.91 13.13 -0.21
C GLN A 225 -0.02 12.32 0.77
N THR A 226 -0.47 11.12 1.14
CA THR A 226 0.20 10.20 2.08
C THR A 226 0.98 9.06 1.40
N GLN A 227 1.17 9.09 0.07
CA GLN A 227 1.90 8.05 -0.67
C GLN A 227 3.22 7.68 0.02
N LYS A 228 3.32 6.41 0.45
CA LYS A 228 4.55 5.84 1.01
C LYS A 228 5.52 5.48 -0.12
N PRO A 229 6.85 5.62 0.07
CA PRO A 229 7.83 5.22 -0.92
C PRO A 229 7.76 3.71 -1.20
N ILE A 230 7.75 3.32 -2.48
CA ILE A 230 7.72 1.91 -2.90
C ILE A 230 8.90 1.14 -2.29
N GLU A 231 10.10 1.70 -2.30
CA GLU A 231 11.31 1.09 -1.72
C GLU A 231 11.20 0.82 -0.21
N LEU A 232 10.47 1.67 0.53
CA LEU A 232 10.22 1.43 1.95
C LEU A 232 9.34 0.19 2.13
N ILE A 233 8.25 0.09 1.36
CA ILE A 233 7.35 -1.05 1.42
C ILE A 233 8.07 -2.32 0.93
N ALA A 234 8.88 -2.23 -0.12
CA ALA A 234 9.69 -3.35 -0.62
C ALA A 234 10.63 -3.92 0.45
N LYS A 235 11.20 -3.08 1.33
CA LYS A 235 11.98 -3.56 2.49
C LYS A 235 11.13 -4.34 3.49
N LEU A 236 9.91 -3.87 3.80
CA LEU A 236 8.99 -4.57 4.69
C LEU A 236 8.52 -5.91 4.09
N VAL A 237 8.15 -5.90 2.81
CA VAL A 237 7.77 -7.10 2.06
C VAL A 237 8.92 -8.10 2.02
N GLY A 238 10.13 -7.64 1.67
CA GLY A 238 11.33 -8.46 1.63
C GLY A 238 11.73 -9.04 2.99
N PHE A 239 11.53 -8.29 4.08
CA PHE A 239 11.74 -8.78 5.44
C PHE A 239 10.81 -9.95 5.80
N SER A 240 9.62 -9.95 5.22
CA SER A 240 8.47 -10.68 5.73
C SER A 240 7.96 -11.81 4.87
N THR A 241 8.46 -11.96 3.64
CA THR A 241 7.89 -12.87 2.64
C THR A 241 8.98 -13.52 1.80
N GLN A 242 8.64 -14.65 1.17
CA GLN A 242 9.36 -15.26 0.06
C GLN A 242 8.72 -14.90 -1.29
N PRO A 243 9.41 -15.12 -2.44
CA PRO A 243 8.78 -14.98 -3.74
C PRO A 243 7.46 -15.77 -3.85
N ASN A 244 6.52 -15.24 -4.63
CA ASN A 244 5.16 -15.77 -4.85
C ASN A 244 4.20 -15.74 -3.65
N GLU A 245 4.66 -15.40 -2.45
CA GLU A 245 3.77 -15.22 -1.29
C GLU A 245 2.86 -13.99 -1.45
N VAL A 246 1.72 -14.02 -0.76
CA VAL A 246 0.64 -13.05 -0.90
C VAL A 246 0.69 -11.98 0.18
N VAL A 247 0.76 -10.72 -0.23
CA VAL A 247 0.72 -9.55 0.65
C VAL A 247 -0.64 -8.88 0.57
N LEU A 248 -1.28 -8.64 1.70
CA LEU A 248 -2.52 -7.86 1.79
C LEU A 248 -2.22 -6.40 2.17
N ASP A 249 -2.83 -5.48 1.44
CA ASP A 249 -2.96 -4.07 1.82
C ASP A 249 -4.45 -3.71 1.91
N PRO A 250 -5.02 -3.59 3.11
CA PRO A 250 -6.41 -3.24 3.27
C PRO A 250 -6.70 -1.76 3.03
N PHE A 251 -5.69 -0.90 2.83
CA PHE A 251 -5.87 0.54 2.62
C PHE A 251 -4.96 1.02 1.47
N GLY A 252 -5.34 0.64 0.25
CA GLY A 252 -4.49 0.69 -0.93
C GLY A 252 -3.94 2.06 -1.30
N GLY A 253 -4.70 3.13 -1.08
CA GLY A 253 -4.33 4.50 -1.41
C GLY A 253 -3.75 4.61 -2.83
N SER A 254 -2.49 5.03 -2.92
CA SER A 254 -1.75 5.15 -4.19
C SER A 254 -1.33 3.83 -4.83
N LEU A 255 -1.75 2.68 -4.30
CA LEU A 255 -1.37 1.34 -4.71
C LEU A 255 0.14 1.06 -4.60
N SER A 256 0.83 1.74 -3.66
CA SER A 256 2.27 1.60 -3.47
C SER A 256 2.67 0.18 -3.04
N THR A 257 1.82 -0.50 -2.26
CA THR A 257 2.07 -1.88 -1.83
C THR A 257 1.98 -2.85 -3.00
N ALA A 258 0.96 -2.71 -3.86
CA ALA A 258 0.85 -3.49 -5.09
C ALA A 258 2.10 -3.32 -5.97
N ALA A 259 2.55 -2.08 -6.19
CA ALA A 259 3.75 -1.81 -6.97
C ALA A 259 5.02 -2.45 -6.35
N ALA A 260 5.20 -2.31 -5.03
CA ALA A 260 6.33 -2.92 -4.32
C ALA A 260 6.31 -4.44 -4.39
N CYS A 261 5.14 -5.07 -4.29
CA CYS A 261 5.00 -6.52 -4.38
C CYS A 261 5.38 -7.05 -5.76
N LEU A 262 4.91 -6.41 -6.84
CA LEU A 262 5.26 -6.80 -8.20
C LEU A 262 6.78 -6.67 -8.45
N GLN A 263 7.40 -5.56 -8.02
CA GLN A 263 8.86 -5.36 -8.09
C GLN A 263 9.61 -6.46 -7.33
N MET A 264 9.07 -6.89 -6.19
CA MET A 264 9.64 -7.92 -5.35
C MET A 264 9.26 -9.34 -5.77
N GLN A 265 8.52 -9.57 -6.86
CA GLN A 265 8.03 -10.91 -7.24
C GLN A 265 7.16 -11.56 -6.14
N ARG A 266 6.25 -10.78 -5.56
CA ARG A 266 5.21 -11.22 -4.62
C ARG A 266 3.84 -10.97 -5.23
N ASN A 267 2.87 -11.80 -4.83
CA ASN A 267 1.47 -11.56 -5.11
C ASN A 267 0.91 -10.51 -4.14
N CYS A 268 -0.11 -9.79 -4.55
CA CYS A 268 -0.74 -8.79 -3.69
C CYS A 268 -2.26 -8.78 -3.82
N ILE A 269 -2.94 -8.50 -2.71
CA ILE A 269 -4.34 -8.11 -2.67
C ILE A 269 -4.38 -6.72 -2.05
N THR A 270 -4.97 -5.75 -2.73
CA THR A 270 -5.12 -4.38 -2.26
C THR A 270 -6.59 -3.99 -2.28
N ILE A 271 -7.08 -3.41 -1.18
CA ILE A 271 -8.46 -2.93 -1.05
C ILE A 271 -8.42 -1.40 -0.99
N GLU A 272 -9.22 -0.72 -1.81
CA GLU A 272 -9.31 0.74 -1.84
C GLU A 272 -10.77 1.18 -2.02
N ILE A 273 -11.24 2.09 -1.17
CA ILE A 273 -12.63 2.52 -1.17
C ILE A 273 -12.92 3.54 -2.29
N ASP A 274 -11.97 4.45 -2.56
CA ASP A 274 -12.10 5.48 -3.57
C ASP A 274 -11.75 4.96 -4.97
N GLY A 275 -12.78 4.64 -5.75
CA GLY A 275 -12.62 4.26 -7.15
C GLY A 275 -11.97 5.35 -8.01
N GLY A 276 -12.04 6.63 -7.63
CA GLY A 276 -11.32 7.74 -8.25
C GLY A 276 -9.81 7.60 -8.08
N MET A 277 -9.35 7.31 -6.86
CA MET A 277 -7.96 7.01 -6.55
C MET A 277 -7.45 5.83 -7.37
N ILE A 278 -8.18 4.71 -7.37
CA ILE A 278 -7.84 3.50 -8.15
C ILE A 278 -7.62 3.86 -9.63
N ARG A 279 -8.56 4.59 -10.24
CA ARG A 279 -8.44 5.02 -11.65
C ARG A 279 -7.23 5.92 -11.90
N SER A 280 -6.90 6.81 -10.97
CA SER A 280 -5.74 7.70 -11.08
C SER A 280 -4.40 6.95 -11.04
N CYS A 281 -4.37 5.82 -10.32
CA CYS A 281 -3.21 4.96 -10.18
C CYS A 281 -3.04 4.02 -11.38
N MET A 282 -4.15 3.57 -12.02
CA MET A 282 -4.13 2.65 -13.15
C MET A 282 -3.74 3.27 -14.50
N ASN A 283 -3.78 4.59 -14.65
CA ASN A 283 -3.41 5.30 -15.89
C ASN A 283 -1.88 5.49 -16.07
N LEU A 284 -1.06 4.52 -15.65
CA LEU A 284 0.41 4.57 -15.71
C LEU A 284 0.96 4.01 -17.02
#